data_AF-A0A7C5BRU5-F1
#
_entry.id   AF-A0A7C5BRU5-F1
#
_cell.length_a   1.000
_cell.length_b   1.000
_cell.length_c   1.000
_cell.angle_alpha   90.00
_cell.angle_beta   90.00
_cell.angle_gamma   90.00
#
_symmetry.space_group_name_H-M   'P 1'
#
loop_
_entity.id
_entity.type
_entity.pdbx_description
1 polymer ?
#
loop_
_entity_poly.entity_id
_entity_poly.type
_entity_poly.pdbx_seq_one_letter_code
_entity_poly.pdbx_strand_id
1 'polypeptide(L)' 'QALAACGAEFAYINVLAEPEVRENLHRYADWPTFPQLYVNGELIGGCDIVMEMYESGDLKTLVEQAS' A
#
# COMPACT_ATOMS: atom_id res chain seq x y z
N GLN A 1 2.45 -4.41 9.13
CA GLN A 1 2.78 -3.90 10.48
C GLN A 1 3.18 -2.42 10.47
N ALA A 2 3.91 -1.92 9.46
CA ALA A 2 4.28 -0.51 9.36
C ALA A 2 3.10 0.49 9.45
N LEU A 3 2.05 0.31 8.64
CA LEU A 3 0.87 1.19 8.68
C LEU A 3 0.19 1.23 10.06
N ALA A 4 0.05 0.06 10.69
CA ALA A 4 -0.49 -0.05 12.05
C ALA A 4 0.41 0.65 13.09
N ALA A 5 1.74 0.57 12.92
CA ALA A 5 2.69 1.26 13.79
C ALA A 5 2.66 2.80 13.60
N CYS A 6 2.30 3.28 12.41
CA CYS A 6 2.03 4.70 12.15
C CYS A 6 0.70 5.18 12.74
N GLY A 7 -0.14 4.29 13.28
CA GLY A 7 -1.46 4.63 13.82
C GLY A 7 -2.51 4.94 12.75
N ALA A 8 -2.26 4.53 11.52
CA ALA A 8 -3.16 4.77 10.40
C ALA A 8 -4.36 3.83 10.38
N GLU A 9 -5.53 4.36 10.04
CA GLU A 9 -6.64 3.53 9.58
C GLU A 9 -6.37 3.12 8.12
N PHE A 10 -6.35 1.81 7.86
CA PHE A 10 -6.15 1.29 6.52
C PHE A 10 -7.07 0.10 6.27
N ALA A 11 -7.50 -0.05 5.02
CA ALA A 11 -8.15 -1.26 4.54
C ALA A 11 -7.11 -2.16 3.87
N TYR A 12 -7.34 -3.47 3.92
CA TYR A 12 -6.57 -4.45 3.16
C TYR A 12 -7.52 -5.29 2.32
N ILE A 13 -7.10 -5.61 1.10
CA ILE A 13 -7.85 -6.49 0.20
C ILE A 13 -7.02 -7.74 -0.02
N ASN A 14 -7.61 -8.91 0.22
CA ASN A 14 -6.94 -10.17 -0.01
C ASN A 14 -7.09 -10.58 -1.49
N VAL A 15 -6.10 -10.20 -2.30
CA VAL A 15 -6.05 -10.52 -3.74
C VAL A 15 -6.00 -12.02 -4.04
N LEU A 16 -5.70 -12.88 -3.06
CA LEU A 16 -5.78 -14.34 -3.21
C LEU A 16 -7.21 -14.87 -3.09
N ALA A 17 -8.05 -14.17 -2.33
CA ALA A 17 -9.46 -14.49 -2.19
C ALA A 17 -10.31 -13.87 -3.32
N GLU A 18 -9.83 -12.77 -3.92
CA GLU A 18 -10.53 -12.03 -4.98
C GLU A 18 -9.72 -12.01 -6.29
N PRO A 19 -9.89 -13.03 -7.15
CA PRO A 19 -9.15 -13.13 -8.41
C PRO A 19 -9.46 -11.97 -9.39
N GLU A 20 -10.67 -11.41 -9.35
CA GLU A 20 -11.05 -10.25 -10.18
C GLU A 20 -10.27 -8.99 -9.79
N VAL A 21 -10.06 -8.77 -8.50
CA VAL A 21 -9.23 -7.66 -7.99
C VAL A 21 -7.80 -7.83 -8.49
N ARG A 22 -7.24 -9.05 -8.42
CA ARG A 22 -5.90 -9.35 -8.94
C ARG A 22 -5.79 -9.05 -10.44
N GLU A 23 -6.76 -9.45 -11.24
CA GLU A 23 -6.73 -9.25 -12.69
C GLU A 23 -6.83 -7.77 -13.07
N ASN A 24 -7.68 -7.02 -12.37
CA ASN A 24 -7.85 -5.57 -12.60
C ASN A 24 -6.70 -4.73 -12.03
N LEU A 25 -6.09 -5.13 -10.91
CA LEU A 25 -4.96 -4.40 -10.32
C LEU A 25 -3.75 -4.33 -11.25
N HIS A 26 -3.44 -5.42 -11.96
CA HIS A 26 -2.37 -5.41 -12.96
C HIS A 26 -2.63 -4.42 -14.11
N ARG A 27 -3.89 -4.04 -14.36
CA ARG A 27 -4.26 -3.05 -15.37
C ARG A 27 -4.21 -1.61 -14.83
N TYR A 28 -4.42 -1.45 -13.53
CA TYR A 28 -4.41 -0.16 -12.85
C TYR A 28 -3.01 0.28 -12.42
N ALA A 29 -2.17 -0.67 -12.05
CA ALA A 29 -0.79 -0.46 -11.70
C ALA A 29 0.11 -1.33 -12.56
N ASP A 30 1.05 -0.70 -13.24
CA ASP A 30 2.18 -1.35 -13.92
C ASP A 30 3.19 -1.91 -12.88
N TRP A 31 2.69 -2.55 -11.82
CA TRP A 31 3.47 -3.04 -10.69
C TRP A 31 3.31 -4.57 -10.53
N PRO A 32 4.40 -5.34 -10.68
CA PRO A 32 4.30 -6.79 -10.81
C PRO A 32 4.20 -7.55 -9.48
N THR A 33 4.46 -6.91 -8.34
CA THR A 33 4.63 -7.59 -7.05
C THR A 33 3.61 -7.18 -6.00
N PHE A 34 3.30 -8.12 -5.10
CA PHE A 34 2.47 -7.91 -3.92
C PHE A 34 3.30 -8.16 -2.65
N PRO A 35 2.96 -7.53 -1.51
CA PRO A 35 1.85 -6.59 -1.27
C PRO A 35 2.09 -5.19 -1.86
N GLN A 36 1.01 -4.48 -2.18
CA GLN A 36 1.03 -3.11 -2.74
C GLN A 36 0.31 -2.14 -1.79
N LEU A 37 0.88 -0.95 -1.59
CA LEU A 37 0.25 0.13 -0.83
C LEU A 37 -0.28 1.20 -1.77
N TYR A 38 -1.55 1.55 -1.59
CA TYR A 38 -2.20 2.67 -2.26
C TYR A 38 -2.61 3.71 -1.23
N VAL A 39 -2.37 4.97 -1.54
CA VAL A 39 -2.77 6.11 -0.72
C VAL A 39 -3.41 7.15 -1.65
N ASN A 40 -4.61 7.61 -1.32
CA ASN A 40 -5.40 8.52 -2.16
C ASN A 40 -5.60 8.04 -3.62
N GLY A 41 -5.61 6.72 -3.85
CA GLY A 41 -5.75 6.12 -5.18
C GLY A 41 -4.45 6.05 -5.98
N GLU A 42 -3.33 6.53 -5.44
CA GLU A 42 -2.01 6.42 -6.05
C GLU A 42 -1.22 5.26 -5.46
N LEU A 43 -0.51 4.51 -6.32
CA LEU A 43 0.39 3.45 -5.89
C LEU A 43 1.64 4.08 -5.27
N ILE A 44 1.85 3.81 -3.98
CA ILE A 44 3.07 4.21 -3.28
C ILE A 44 4.20 3.20 -3.54
N GLY A 45 3.88 1.91 -3.55
CA GLY A 45 4.85 0.87 -3.89
C GLY A 45 4.59 -0.46 -3.20
N GLY A 46 5.60 -1.33 -3.31
CA GLY A 46 5.59 -2.67 -2.71
C GLY A 46 6.07 -2.69 -1.25
N CYS A 47 6.14 -3.88 -0.67
CA CYS A 47 6.61 -4.10 0.70
C CYS A 47 7.95 -3.39 1.02
N ASP A 48 8.94 -3.54 0.15
CA ASP A 48 10.30 -3.02 0.39
C ASP A 48 10.31 -1.49 0.49
N ILE A 49 9.62 -0.82 -0.44
CA ILE A 49 9.48 0.65 -0.47
C ILE A 49 8.75 1.14 0.78
N VAL A 50 7.65 0.47 1.16
CA VAL A 50 6.89 0.85 2.36
C VAL A 50 7.73 0.68 3.62
N MET A 51 8.60 -0.33 3.68
CA MET A 51 9.53 -0.52 4.79
C MET A 51 10.58 0.60 4.84
N GLU A 52 11.16 0.98 3.70
CA GLU A 52 12.12 2.08 3.61
C GLU A 52 11.49 3.43 3.97
N MET A 53 10.26 3.68 3.51
CA MET A 53 9.49 4.87 3.89
C MET A 53 9.13 4.88 5.38
N TYR A 54 8.92 3.71 5.97
CA TYR A 54 8.69 3.59 7.41
C TYR A 54 9.96 3.91 8.21
N GLU A 55 11.12 3.40 7.79
CA GLU A 55 12.42 3.65 8.44
C GLU A 55 12.87 5.11 8.32
N SER A 56 12.61 5.75 7.18
CA SER A 56 12.87 7.19 6.97
C SER A 56 11.87 8.09 7.70
N GLY A 57 10.69 7.57 8.07
CA GLY A 57 9.60 8.32 8.68
C GLY A 57 8.64 8.97 7.67
N ASP A 58 8.94 8.91 6.38
CA ASP A 58 8.12 9.47 5.30
C ASP A 58 6.74 8.81 5.22
N LEU A 59 6.66 7.50 5.51
CA LEU A 59 5.40 6.76 5.53
C LEU A 59 4.41 7.37 6.52
N LYS A 60 4.89 7.78 7.71
CA LYS A 60 4.03 8.36 8.73
C LYS A 60 3.41 9.66 8.24
N THR A 61 4.24 10.56 7.71
CA THR A 61 3.79 11.85 7.13
C THR A 61 2.78 11.63 6.01
N LEU A 62 3.07 10.69 5.11
CA LEU A 62 2.23 10.41 3.96
C LEU A 62 0.84 9.90 4.37
N VAL A 63 0.77 9.05 5.39
CA VAL A 63 -0.51 8.51 5.84
C VAL A 63 -1.29 9.49 6.71
N GLU A 64 -0.62 10.34 7.49
CA GLU A 64 -1.25 11.46 8.20
C GLU A 64 -1.88 12.48 7.23
N GLN A 65 -1.25 12.72 6.07
CA GLN A 65 -1.78 13.63 5.04
C GLN A 65 -2.97 13.05 4.26
N ALA A 66 -3.13 11.73 4.27
CA ALA A 66 -4.20 11.03 3.57
C ALA A 66 -5.46 10.81 4.43
N SER A 67 -5.39 11.12 5.73
CA SER A 67 -6.49 11.02 6.70
C SER A 67 -7.34 12.29 6.71
#